data_AF-A0A7W8QH52-F1
#
_entry.id   AF-A0A7W8QH52-F1
#
_cell.length_a   1.000
_cell.length_b   1.000
_cell.length_c   1.000
_cell.angle_alpha   90.00
_cell.angle_beta   90.00
_cell.angle_gamma   90.00
#
_symmetry.space_group_name_H-M   'P 1'
#
loop_
_entity.id
_entity.type
_entity.pdbx_description
1 polymer ?
#
loop_
_entity_poly.entity_id
_entity_poly.type
_entity_poly.pdbx_seq_one_letter_code
_entity_poly.pdbx_strand_id
1 'polypeptide(L)'
;MALHFTATESTFSYFEATRAYIEQHGKPGALYSDKYSVFRKTGANKDGNSVTHFGRAMYELNIDTFCANSSPAKGRVERAHLTLQDRLVKELRLRGISTVTQANAYAPAFMAAYNARFAKPPRSSFDAHWPLRADESLDLVLTWREPRKVTKSLTVQYDKVMYLLEDTPEHRKLIDRYIEVWEYPDARIELRVDGRVLPCRQYDRLTKIDQAAVVEHKRLGHVLQVSQAIQAQRDNQRIGKAPSRTHLGAPTKVQSRSAGKKKQRELTQADVEQTIVDLARQRQAQPQSRKPGRRSARDGGTGVSALPVQTPSVDTA
;
A
#
# COMPACT_ATOMS: atom_id res chain seq x y z
N MET A 1 -27.69 3.21 12.84
CA MET A 1 -26.93 3.49 11.59
C MET A 1 -25.47 3.62 11.96
N ALA A 2 -24.56 3.04 11.18
CA ALA A 2 -23.12 3.21 11.34
C ALA A 2 -22.54 3.71 10.02
N LEU A 3 -21.57 4.62 10.11
CA LEU A 3 -20.98 5.29 8.95
C LEU A 3 -19.48 5.46 9.17
N HIS A 4 -18.70 5.01 8.19
CA HIS A 4 -17.25 5.09 8.21
C HIS A 4 -16.75 5.45 6.81
N PHE A 5 -15.99 6.53 6.68
CA PHE A 5 -15.36 6.95 5.44
C PHE A 5 -14.00 6.29 5.30
N THR A 6 -13.74 5.75 4.10
CA THR A 6 -12.45 5.18 3.72
C THR A 6 -12.08 5.65 2.32
N ALA A 7 -10.78 5.62 2.00
CA ALA A 7 -10.30 6.04 0.68
C ALA A 7 -10.88 5.18 -0.46
N THR A 8 -11.06 3.88 -0.22
CA THR A 8 -11.65 2.95 -1.18
C THR A 8 -12.30 1.81 -0.44
N GLU A 9 -13.27 1.17 -1.09
CA GLU A 9 -13.87 -0.05 -0.61
C GLU A 9 -12.88 -1.23 -0.67
N SER A 10 -12.63 -1.87 0.48
CA SER A 10 -11.72 -3.01 0.62
C SER A 10 -12.12 -3.86 1.83
N THR A 11 -11.58 -5.07 1.94
CA THR A 11 -11.81 -5.93 3.11
C THR A 11 -11.42 -5.25 4.42
N PHE A 12 -10.30 -4.51 4.45
CA PHE A 12 -9.89 -3.76 5.65
C PHE A 12 -10.82 -2.60 5.96
N SER A 13 -11.33 -1.90 4.95
CA SER A 13 -12.33 -0.85 5.14
C SER A 13 -13.58 -1.37 5.86
N TYR A 14 -14.00 -2.59 5.52
CA TYR A 14 -15.11 -3.26 6.21
C TYR A 14 -14.74 -3.74 7.61
N PHE A 15 -13.51 -4.21 7.83
CA PHE A 15 -13.03 -4.54 9.17
C PHE A 15 -12.99 -3.33 10.10
N GLU A 16 -12.55 -2.16 9.63
CA GLU A 16 -12.57 -0.92 10.41
C GLU A 16 -14.00 -0.52 10.78
N ALA A 17 -14.93 -0.55 9.82
CA ALA A 17 -16.33 -0.23 10.07
C ALA A 17 -16.98 -1.22 11.06
N THR A 18 -16.73 -2.52 10.90
CA THR A 18 -17.25 -3.55 11.80
C THR A 18 -16.65 -3.43 13.20
N ARG A 19 -15.36 -3.14 13.32
CA ARG A 19 -14.72 -2.89 14.62
C ARG A 19 -15.41 -1.75 15.35
N ALA A 20 -15.52 -0.59 14.71
CA ALA A 20 -16.15 0.59 15.31
C ALA A 20 -17.59 0.30 15.75
N TYR A 21 -18.33 -0.49 14.95
CA TYR A 21 -19.67 -0.94 15.32
C TYR A 21 -19.67 -1.82 16.58
N ILE A 22 -18.82 -2.85 16.61
CA ILE A 22 -18.77 -3.80 17.73
C ILE A 22 -18.32 -3.12 19.02
N GLU A 23 -17.34 -2.23 18.95
CA GLU A 23 -16.84 -1.48 20.12
C GLU A 23 -17.92 -0.56 20.69
N GLN A 24 -18.81 -0.01 19.85
CA GLN A 24 -19.87 0.90 20.29
C GLN A 24 -21.16 0.18 20.73
N HIS A 25 -21.52 -0.92 20.07
CA HIS A 25 -22.85 -1.55 20.21
C HIS A 25 -22.81 -3.01 20.63
N GLY A 26 -21.64 -3.65 20.65
CA GLY A 26 -21.50 -5.09 20.79
C GLY A 26 -21.66 -5.84 19.48
N LYS A 27 -21.51 -7.17 19.55
CA LYS A 27 -21.57 -8.08 18.40
C LYS A 27 -23.01 -8.29 17.97
N PRO A 28 -23.39 -7.98 16.72
CA PRO A 28 -24.71 -8.33 16.21
C PRO A 28 -24.81 -9.84 16.01
N GLY A 29 -26.00 -10.43 16.16
CA GLY A 29 -26.20 -11.85 15.85
C GLY A 29 -26.02 -12.17 14.35
N ALA A 30 -26.36 -11.23 13.46
CA ALA A 30 -26.21 -11.42 12.02
C ALA A 30 -25.97 -10.10 11.27
N LEU A 31 -25.25 -10.19 10.15
CA LEU A 31 -25.03 -9.14 9.17
C LEU A 31 -25.62 -9.54 7.82
N TYR A 32 -26.44 -8.66 7.27
CA TYR A 32 -26.98 -8.78 5.91
C TYR A 32 -26.18 -7.87 4.98
N SER A 33 -25.55 -8.46 3.97
CA SER A 33 -24.68 -7.77 3.02
C SER A 33 -25.21 -7.86 1.60
N ASP A 34 -24.85 -6.89 0.76
CA ASP A 34 -25.04 -7.03 -0.68
C ASP A 34 -24.06 -8.06 -1.25
N LYS A 35 -24.31 -8.42 -2.49
CA LYS A 35 -23.64 -9.45 -3.28
C LYS A 35 -22.25 -9.04 -3.79
N TYR A 36 -21.53 -8.21 -3.02
CA TYR A 36 -20.19 -7.73 -3.31
C TYR A 36 -19.11 -8.79 -3.00
N SER A 37 -17.98 -8.73 -3.71
CA SER A 37 -16.95 -9.78 -3.71
C SER A 37 -16.22 -9.95 -2.37
N VAL A 38 -16.25 -8.93 -1.51
CA VAL A 38 -15.70 -9.03 -0.15
C VAL A 38 -16.53 -9.97 0.74
N PHE A 39 -17.84 -10.02 0.53
CA PHE A 39 -18.77 -10.83 1.32
C PHE A 39 -19.00 -12.23 0.74
N ARG A 40 -18.81 -12.37 -0.57
CA ARG A 40 -18.93 -13.66 -1.26
C ARG A 40 -17.93 -13.79 -2.39
N LYS A 41 -17.35 -14.97 -2.59
CA LYS A 41 -16.56 -15.25 -3.79
C LYS A 41 -17.50 -15.52 -4.97
N THR A 42 -17.27 -14.83 -6.09
CA THR A 42 -17.97 -15.06 -7.36
C THR A 42 -17.22 -16.13 -8.16
N GLY A 43 -17.37 -17.40 -7.76
CA GLY A 43 -16.80 -18.54 -8.49
C GLY A 43 -16.61 -19.78 -7.60
N ALA A 44 -16.89 -20.96 -8.13
CA ALA A 44 -16.58 -22.23 -7.46
C ALA A 44 -15.07 -22.49 -7.54
N ASN A 45 -14.40 -22.56 -6.39
CA ASN A 45 -13.03 -23.02 -6.36
C ASN A 45 -13.01 -24.55 -6.49
N LYS A 46 -11.96 -25.09 -7.15
CA LYS A 46 -11.71 -26.54 -7.24
C LYS A 46 -11.57 -27.23 -5.88
N ASP A 47 -11.32 -26.44 -4.82
CA ASP A 47 -11.06 -26.91 -3.45
C ASP A 47 -12.30 -26.81 -2.53
N GLY A 48 -13.48 -26.42 -3.04
CA GLY A 48 -14.73 -26.35 -2.26
C GLY A 48 -14.83 -25.25 -1.19
N ASN A 49 -13.72 -24.57 -0.85
CA ASN A 49 -13.71 -23.54 0.19
C ASN A 49 -14.25 -22.19 -0.33
N SER A 50 -15.48 -21.85 0.06
CA SER A 50 -16.25 -20.69 -0.39
C SER A 50 -16.10 -19.44 0.50
N VAL A 51 -15.38 -19.54 1.62
CA VAL A 51 -15.37 -18.49 2.64
C VAL A 51 -14.42 -17.34 2.25
N THR A 52 -14.88 -16.10 2.43
CA THR A 52 -14.05 -14.89 2.26
C THR A 52 -13.30 -14.56 3.55
N HIS A 53 -12.27 -13.72 3.46
CA HIS A 53 -11.58 -13.25 4.67
C HIS A 53 -12.52 -12.54 5.64
N PHE A 54 -13.50 -11.80 5.12
CA PHE A 54 -14.54 -11.19 5.93
C PHE A 54 -15.45 -12.23 6.59
N GLY A 55 -15.97 -13.19 5.81
CA GLY A 55 -16.84 -14.25 6.33
C GLY A 55 -16.16 -15.08 7.42
N ARG A 56 -14.87 -15.41 7.27
CA ARG A 56 -14.10 -16.12 8.30
C ARG A 56 -13.94 -15.29 9.58
N ALA A 57 -13.71 -13.98 9.47
CA ALA A 57 -13.64 -13.12 10.64
C ALA A 57 -14.99 -13.01 11.37
N MET A 58 -16.09 -12.89 10.63
CA MET A 58 -17.43 -12.85 11.22
C MET A 58 -17.80 -14.18 11.89
N TYR A 59 -17.45 -15.31 11.27
CA TYR A 59 -17.63 -16.63 11.85
C TYR A 59 -16.87 -16.81 13.17
N GLU A 60 -15.59 -16.36 13.23
CA GLU A 60 -14.80 -16.38 14.47
C GLU A 60 -15.41 -15.52 15.59
N LEU A 61 -16.11 -14.43 15.24
CA LEU A 61 -16.84 -13.59 16.19
C LEU A 61 -18.24 -14.13 16.54
N ASN A 62 -18.64 -15.26 15.97
CA ASN A 62 -19.98 -15.84 16.06
C ASN A 62 -21.08 -14.89 15.54
N ILE A 63 -20.81 -14.23 14.41
CA ILE A 63 -21.71 -13.33 13.69
C ILE A 63 -22.09 -13.98 12.36
N ASP A 64 -23.38 -14.24 12.16
CA ASP A 64 -23.85 -14.86 10.92
C ASP A 64 -23.83 -13.87 9.76
N THR A 65 -23.21 -14.24 8.63
CA THR A 65 -23.21 -13.40 7.43
C THR A 65 -24.15 -13.94 6.37
N PHE A 66 -25.17 -13.17 6.03
CA PHE A 66 -26.11 -13.48 4.96
C PHE A 66 -25.91 -12.54 3.77
N CYS A 67 -25.85 -13.11 2.56
CA CYS A 67 -25.99 -12.31 1.34
C CYS A 67 -27.49 -12.10 1.09
N ALA A 68 -27.92 -10.83 0.99
CA ALA A 68 -29.30 -10.51 0.72
C ALA A 68 -29.72 -11.09 -0.65
N ASN A 69 -30.65 -12.05 -0.62
CA ASN A 69 -31.27 -12.62 -1.83
C ASN A 69 -32.60 -11.95 -2.18
N SER A 70 -33.13 -11.10 -1.31
CA SER A 70 -34.46 -10.50 -1.44
C SER A 70 -34.44 -8.96 -1.46
N SER A 71 -35.33 -8.40 -2.28
CA SER A 71 -35.53 -6.96 -2.52
C SER A 71 -35.96 -6.10 -1.29
N PRO A 72 -36.69 -6.61 -0.27
CA PRO A 72 -37.20 -5.76 0.83
C PRO A 72 -36.13 -5.09 1.70
N ALA A 73 -35.04 -5.79 2.01
CA ALA A 73 -33.92 -5.22 2.77
C ALA A 73 -33.19 -4.17 1.92
N LYS A 74 -33.03 -4.44 0.62
CA LYS A 74 -32.34 -3.57 -0.33
C LYS A 74 -33.06 -2.23 -0.53
N GLY A 75 -34.40 -2.24 -0.68
CA GLY A 75 -35.17 -0.99 -0.89
C GLY A 75 -35.19 -0.03 0.32
N ARG A 76 -34.94 -0.51 1.54
CA ARG A 76 -34.77 0.36 2.73
C ARG A 76 -33.37 0.96 2.77
N VAL A 77 -32.36 0.15 2.50
CA VAL A 77 -30.95 0.56 2.42
C VAL A 77 -30.75 1.59 1.30
N GLU A 78 -31.33 1.36 0.11
CA GLU A 78 -31.23 2.27 -1.03
C GLU A 78 -31.84 3.65 -0.74
N ARG A 79 -33.01 3.71 -0.09
CA ARG A 79 -33.60 5.00 0.32
C ARG A 79 -32.73 5.76 1.32
N ALA A 80 -32.16 5.05 2.30
CA ALA A 80 -31.20 5.65 3.22
C ALA A 80 -29.94 6.13 2.48
N HIS A 81 -29.40 5.32 1.58
CA HIS A 81 -28.24 5.67 0.76
C HIS A 81 -28.46 6.92 -0.08
N LEU A 82 -29.63 7.09 -0.71
CA LEU A 82 -29.97 8.30 -1.45
C LEU A 82 -29.97 9.54 -0.55
N THR A 83 -30.58 9.45 0.63
CA THR A 83 -30.60 10.57 1.59
C THR A 83 -29.20 10.89 2.12
N LEU A 84 -28.37 9.88 2.34
CA LEU A 84 -26.99 10.06 2.74
C LEU A 84 -26.18 10.70 1.62
N GLN A 85 -26.24 10.19 0.39
CA GLN A 85 -25.46 10.71 -0.74
C GLN A 85 -25.77 12.17 -1.06
N ASP A 86 -27.02 12.63 -0.91
CA ASP A 86 -27.35 14.04 -1.11
C ASP A 86 -27.00 14.90 0.13
N ARG A 87 -27.55 14.55 1.29
CA ARG A 87 -27.48 15.41 2.48
C ARG A 87 -26.11 15.41 3.14
N LEU A 88 -25.46 14.24 3.25
CA LEU A 88 -24.14 14.13 3.89
C LEU A 88 -23.12 14.97 3.13
N VAL A 89 -23.12 14.89 1.80
CA VAL A 89 -22.20 15.67 0.95
C VAL A 89 -22.40 17.17 1.14
N LYS A 90 -23.64 17.64 1.24
CA LYS A 90 -23.96 19.05 1.51
C LYS A 90 -23.50 19.48 2.92
N GLU A 91 -23.75 18.67 3.94
CA GLU A 91 -23.36 18.97 5.34
C GLU A 91 -21.83 19.00 5.52
N LEU A 92 -21.10 18.13 4.81
CA LEU A 92 -19.64 18.16 4.76
C LEU A 92 -19.13 19.42 4.08
N ARG A 93 -19.72 19.81 2.94
CA ARG A 93 -19.36 21.03 2.20
C ARG A 93 -19.62 22.30 3.01
N LEU A 94 -20.76 22.39 3.70
CA LEU A 94 -21.08 23.53 4.57
C LEU A 94 -20.07 23.72 5.72
N ARG A 95 -19.45 22.63 6.18
CA ARG A 95 -18.42 22.64 7.23
C ARG A 95 -17.01 22.76 6.70
N GLY A 96 -16.82 22.86 5.38
CA GLY A 96 -15.50 22.90 4.75
C GLY A 96 -14.67 21.61 4.96
N ILE A 97 -15.31 20.47 5.20
CA ILE A 97 -14.63 19.20 5.43
C ILE A 97 -14.15 18.64 4.09
N SER A 98 -12.84 18.42 3.96
CA SER A 98 -12.21 17.93 2.72
C SER A 98 -11.33 16.69 2.92
N THR A 99 -11.21 16.19 4.15
CA THR A 99 -10.38 15.02 4.49
C THR A 99 -11.21 13.89 5.09
N VAL A 100 -10.79 12.64 4.85
CA VAL A 100 -11.44 11.44 5.42
C VAL A 100 -11.42 11.48 6.95
N THR A 101 -10.31 11.91 7.55
CA THR A 101 -10.16 12.04 9.00
C THR A 101 -11.19 13.01 9.60
N GLN A 102 -11.35 14.20 9.02
CA GLN A 102 -12.35 15.17 9.46
C GLN A 102 -13.78 14.64 9.25
N ALA A 103 -14.03 13.93 8.15
CA ALA A 103 -15.34 13.34 7.88
C ALA A 103 -15.70 12.26 8.90
N ASN A 104 -14.75 11.40 9.28
CA ASN A 104 -14.92 10.41 10.34
C ASN A 104 -15.09 11.04 11.73
N ALA A 105 -14.41 12.15 12.02
CA ALA A 105 -14.63 12.91 13.25
C ALA A 105 -16.04 13.53 13.33
N TYR A 106 -16.60 13.92 12.18
CA TYR A 106 -17.96 14.46 12.10
C TYR A 106 -19.06 13.37 12.04
N ALA A 107 -18.72 12.15 11.60
CA ALA A 107 -19.69 11.08 11.40
C ALA A 107 -20.57 10.78 12.63
N PRO A 108 -20.06 10.70 13.88
CA PRO A 108 -20.90 10.49 15.06
C PRO A 108 -21.99 11.56 15.24
N ALA A 109 -21.62 12.84 15.09
CA ALA A 109 -22.56 13.96 15.22
C ALA A 109 -23.63 13.92 14.12
N PHE A 110 -23.22 13.62 12.88
CA PHE A 110 -24.16 13.44 11.78
C PHE A 110 -25.11 12.26 12.02
N MET A 111 -24.58 11.12 12.46
CA MET A 111 -25.39 9.92 12.76
C MET A 111 -26.42 10.20 13.85
N ALA A 112 -26.04 10.92 14.92
CA ALA A 112 -26.97 11.31 15.97
C ALA A 112 -28.10 12.21 15.44
N ALA A 113 -27.74 13.27 14.68
CA ALA A 113 -28.72 14.18 14.09
C ALA A 113 -29.64 13.49 13.06
N TYR A 114 -29.08 12.56 12.28
CA TYR A 114 -29.84 11.77 11.31
C TYR A 114 -30.81 10.81 12.01
N ASN A 115 -30.33 10.05 13.00
CA ASN A 115 -31.17 9.11 13.75
C ASN A 115 -32.28 9.85 14.51
N ALA A 116 -32.00 11.02 15.08
CA ALA A 116 -33.03 11.83 15.75
C ALA A 116 -34.21 12.23 14.84
N ARG A 117 -33.97 12.39 13.53
CA ARG A 117 -35.00 12.81 12.55
C ARG A 117 -35.67 11.64 11.84
N PHE A 118 -34.92 10.58 11.56
CA PHE A 118 -35.34 9.54 10.62
C PHE A 118 -35.37 8.13 11.21
N ALA A 119 -34.81 7.91 12.41
CA ALA A 119 -34.89 6.59 13.03
C ALA A 119 -36.34 6.27 13.35
N LYS A 120 -36.76 5.06 12.97
CA LYS A 120 -38.05 4.52 13.39
C LYS A 120 -37.83 3.69 14.65
N PRO A 121 -38.68 3.83 15.67
CA PRO A 121 -38.59 2.97 16.84
C PRO A 121 -38.70 1.51 16.39
N PRO A 122 -37.87 0.60 16.94
CA PRO A 122 -37.97 -0.81 16.62
C PRO A 122 -39.32 -1.34 17.13
N ARG A 123 -39.86 -2.35 16.46
CA ARG A 123 -41.12 -3.00 16.86
C ARG A 123 -41.00 -3.69 18.23
N SER A 124 -39.79 -4.13 18.59
CA SER A 124 -39.46 -4.73 19.87
C SER A 124 -38.28 -3.98 20.49
N SER A 125 -38.28 -3.82 21.81
CA SER A 125 -37.16 -3.24 22.58
C SER A 125 -36.06 -4.25 22.90
N PHE A 126 -36.23 -5.52 22.49
CA PHE A 126 -35.22 -6.56 22.72
C PHE A 126 -33.92 -6.24 21.96
N ASP A 127 -32.82 -6.15 22.71
CA ASP A 127 -31.48 -6.00 22.15
C ASP A 127 -30.85 -7.37 21.91
N ALA A 128 -30.54 -7.67 20.65
CA ALA A 128 -29.92 -8.93 20.23
C ALA A 128 -28.38 -8.84 20.15
N HIS A 129 -27.77 -7.73 20.56
CA HIS A 129 -26.31 -7.62 20.58
C HIS A 129 -25.70 -8.36 21.75
N TRP A 130 -24.57 -9.01 21.50
CA TRP A 130 -23.81 -9.74 22.51
C TRP A 130 -22.53 -8.97 22.85
N PRO A 131 -22.13 -8.90 24.12
CA PRO A 131 -20.85 -8.29 24.46
C PRO A 131 -19.69 -9.07 23.82
N LEU A 132 -18.60 -8.37 23.52
CA LEU A 132 -17.34 -9.00 23.14
C LEU A 132 -16.82 -9.78 24.35
N ARG A 133 -16.44 -11.05 24.15
CA ARG A 133 -15.91 -11.88 25.25
C ARG A 133 -14.47 -11.46 25.56
N ALA A 134 -14.01 -11.67 26.79
CA ALA A 134 -12.66 -11.29 27.20
C ALA A 134 -11.55 -12.06 26.46
N ASP A 135 -11.87 -13.25 25.94
CA ASP A 135 -10.98 -14.09 25.13
C ASP A 135 -11.01 -13.75 23.62
N GLU A 136 -11.95 -12.91 23.18
CA GLU A 136 -12.07 -12.50 21.78
C GLU A 136 -11.26 -11.23 21.50
N SER A 137 -10.25 -11.33 20.64
CA SER A 137 -9.46 -10.18 20.21
C SER A 137 -9.85 -9.74 18.80
N LEU A 138 -10.47 -8.56 18.67
CA LEU A 138 -10.77 -7.96 17.37
C LEU A 138 -9.50 -7.76 16.52
N ASP A 139 -8.36 -7.49 17.15
CA ASP A 139 -7.07 -7.31 16.47
C ASP A 139 -6.60 -8.59 15.78
N LEU A 140 -6.84 -9.76 16.39
CA LEU A 140 -6.47 -11.05 15.82
C LEU A 140 -7.49 -11.53 14.79
N VAL A 141 -8.78 -11.31 15.04
CA VAL A 141 -9.87 -11.82 14.19
C VAL A 141 -10.00 -11.03 12.90
N LEU A 142 -9.91 -9.69 12.97
CA LEU A 142 -10.05 -8.77 11.83
C LEU A 142 -8.74 -8.63 11.02
N THR A 143 -8.13 -9.76 10.69
CA THR A 143 -6.85 -9.87 9.95
C THR A 143 -7.06 -10.53 8.60
N TRP A 144 -6.25 -10.20 7.60
CA TRP A 144 -6.16 -10.99 6.38
C TRP A 144 -5.22 -12.18 6.62
N ARG A 145 -5.66 -13.42 6.35
CA ARG A 145 -4.87 -14.63 6.62
C ARG A 145 -4.70 -15.46 5.36
N GLU A 146 -3.47 -15.72 4.95
CA GLU A 146 -3.22 -16.52 3.75
C GLU A 146 -2.20 -17.64 4.02
N PRO A 147 -2.55 -18.90 3.70
CA PRO A 147 -1.60 -20.00 3.83
C PRO A 147 -0.48 -19.86 2.79
N ARG A 148 0.76 -19.99 3.24
CA ARG A 148 1.95 -19.97 2.40
C ARG A 148 2.86 -21.14 2.73
N LYS A 149 3.39 -21.77 1.69
CA LYS A 149 4.33 -22.88 1.82
C LYS A 149 5.73 -22.34 2.10
N VAL A 150 6.41 -22.90 3.11
CA VAL A 150 7.80 -22.60 3.41
C VAL A 150 8.70 -23.31 2.41
N THR A 151 9.64 -22.56 1.84
CA THR A 151 10.63 -23.10 0.89
C THR A 151 11.75 -23.87 1.59
N LYS A 152 12.52 -24.66 0.83
CA LYS A 152 13.72 -25.36 1.33
C LYS A 152 14.77 -24.42 1.95
N SER A 153 14.78 -23.16 1.53
CA SER A 153 15.69 -22.12 2.05
C SER A 153 15.10 -21.35 3.24
N LEU A 154 14.06 -21.89 3.91
CA LEU A 154 13.41 -21.24 5.06
C LEU A 154 12.83 -19.85 4.75
N THR A 155 12.41 -19.64 3.50
CA THR A 155 11.76 -18.39 3.09
C THR A 155 10.28 -18.59 2.80
N VAL A 156 9.51 -17.53 3.06
CA VAL A 156 8.10 -17.40 2.68
C VAL A 156 7.93 -16.13 1.86
N GLN A 157 7.23 -16.22 0.73
CA GLN A 157 6.97 -15.07 -0.12
C GLN A 157 5.52 -14.60 0.05
N TYR A 158 5.36 -13.31 0.34
CA TYR A 158 4.06 -12.67 0.44
C TYR A 158 4.14 -11.23 -0.07
N ASP A 159 3.23 -10.85 -0.96
CA ASP A 159 3.17 -9.52 -1.60
C ASP A 159 4.52 -9.02 -2.20
N LYS A 160 5.27 -9.91 -2.88
CA LYS A 160 6.64 -9.69 -3.40
C LYS A 160 7.73 -9.41 -2.34
N VAL A 161 7.38 -9.41 -1.07
CA VAL A 161 8.31 -9.39 0.04
C VAL A 161 8.68 -10.83 0.39
N MET A 162 9.96 -11.06 0.67
CA MET A 162 10.47 -12.33 1.14
C MET A 162 10.69 -12.25 2.64
N TYR A 163 10.14 -13.19 3.38
CA TYR A 163 10.33 -13.32 4.81
C TYR A 163 11.25 -14.50 5.06
N LEU A 164 12.40 -14.24 5.68
CA LEU A 164 13.40 -15.24 6.02
C LEU A 164 13.18 -15.69 7.46
N LEU A 165 12.88 -16.96 7.66
CA LEU A 165 12.84 -17.57 8.98
C LEU A 165 14.27 -17.82 9.46
N GLU A 166 14.50 -17.68 10.76
CA GLU A 166 15.79 -18.05 11.35
C GLU A 166 16.06 -19.54 11.21
N ASP A 167 17.33 -19.90 11.01
CA ASP A 167 17.71 -21.29 10.81
C ASP A 167 17.81 -22.04 12.15
N THR A 168 16.66 -22.42 12.69
CA THR A 168 16.53 -23.21 13.92
C THR A 168 16.05 -24.63 13.60
N PRO A 169 16.38 -25.64 14.43
CA PRO A 169 15.87 -27.01 14.25
C PRO A 169 14.35 -27.10 14.19
N GLU A 170 13.64 -26.19 14.84
CA GLU A 170 12.18 -26.10 14.81
C GLU A 170 11.69 -25.58 13.46
N HIS A 171 12.27 -24.50 12.95
CA HIS A 171 11.89 -23.95 11.64
C HIS A 171 12.25 -24.87 10.48
N ARG A 172 13.35 -25.64 10.59
CA ARG A 172 13.70 -26.68 9.61
C ARG A 172 12.60 -27.73 9.43
N LYS A 173 11.81 -28.03 10.47
CA LYS A 173 10.66 -28.95 10.37
C LYS A 173 9.48 -28.35 9.59
N LEU A 174 9.46 -27.03 9.41
CA LEU A 174 8.45 -26.31 8.65
C LEU A 174 8.72 -26.32 7.14
N ILE A 175 9.89 -26.76 6.69
CA ILE A 175 10.21 -26.88 5.26
C ILE A 175 9.13 -27.71 4.57
N ASP A 176 8.65 -27.20 3.44
CA ASP A 176 7.57 -27.76 2.64
C ASP A 176 6.19 -27.83 3.34
N ARG A 177 6.04 -27.26 4.55
CA ARG A 177 4.76 -27.10 5.23
C ARG A 177 4.11 -25.75 4.93
N TYR A 178 2.79 -25.70 5.09
CA TYR A 178 2.03 -24.46 5.02
C TYR A 178 2.01 -23.80 6.40
N ILE A 179 2.29 -22.50 6.40
CA ILE A 179 2.15 -21.62 7.56
C ILE A 179 1.19 -20.49 7.20
N GLU A 180 0.66 -19.78 8.19
CA GLU A 180 -0.24 -18.67 7.95
C GLU A 180 0.51 -17.35 7.91
N VAL A 181 0.23 -16.53 6.90
CA VAL A 181 0.64 -15.13 6.86
C VAL A 181 -0.55 -14.28 7.30
N TRP A 182 -0.39 -13.55 8.39
CA TRP A 182 -1.39 -12.64 8.93
C TRP A 182 -1.01 -11.21 8.55
N GLU A 183 -1.88 -10.50 7.85
CA GLU A 183 -1.75 -9.07 7.58
C GLU A 183 -2.83 -8.32 8.36
N TYR A 184 -2.40 -7.38 9.19
CA TYR A 184 -3.25 -6.57 10.05
C TYR A 184 -3.72 -5.29 9.33
N PRO A 185 -4.79 -4.63 9.82
CA PRO A 185 -5.25 -3.37 9.25
C PRO A 185 -4.19 -2.25 9.26
N ASP A 186 -3.26 -2.26 10.21
CA ASP A 186 -2.12 -1.32 10.27
C ASP A 186 -0.97 -1.67 9.28
N ALA A 187 -1.17 -2.68 8.43
CA ALA A 187 -0.18 -3.28 7.51
C ALA A 187 0.99 -4.02 8.20
N ARG A 188 0.91 -4.28 9.51
CA ARG A 188 1.82 -5.23 10.17
C ARG A 188 1.60 -6.62 9.60
N ILE A 189 2.68 -7.38 9.43
CA ILE A 189 2.63 -8.74 8.89
C ILE A 189 3.32 -9.67 9.88
N GLU A 190 2.63 -10.75 10.23
CA GLU A 190 3.15 -11.82 11.10
C GLU A 190 3.08 -13.16 10.38
N LEU A 191 4.09 -13.99 10.60
CA LEU A 191 4.08 -15.38 10.20
C LEU A 191 3.68 -16.22 11.40
N ARG A 192 2.72 -17.14 11.24
CA ARG A 192 2.22 -17.96 12.34
C ARG A 192 2.15 -19.45 11.99
N VAL A 193 2.44 -20.27 12.98
CA VAL A 193 2.28 -21.74 12.96
C VAL A 193 1.63 -22.16 14.26
N ASP A 194 0.54 -22.93 14.16
CA ASP A 194 -0.20 -23.46 15.31
C ASP A 194 -0.52 -22.38 16.36
N GLY A 195 -0.90 -21.19 15.90
CA GLY A 195 -1.21 -20.02 16.72
C GLY A 195 -0.02 -19.23 17.26
N ARG A 196 1.22 -19.69 17.08
CA ARG A 196 2.46 -19.03 17.54
C ARG A 196 3.08 -18.17 16.46
N VAL A 197 3.60 -17.00 16.84
CA VAL A 197 4.32 -16.09 15.94
C VAL A 197 5.74 -16.60 15.71
N LEU A 198 6.17 -16.64 14.45
CA LEU A 198 7.53 -16.99 14.07
C LEU A 198 8.38 -15.72 13.88
N PRO A 199 9.58 -15.64 14.49
CA PRO A 199 10.50 -14.57 14.21
C PRO A 199 10.99 -14.68 12.77
N CYS A 200 10.95 -13.57 12.04
CA CYS A 200 11.40 -13.53 10.66
C CYS A 200 12.03 -12.19 10.32
N ARG A 201 12.97 -12.22 9.37
CA ARG A 201 13.57 -11.03 8.79
C ARG A 201 12.91 -10.72 7.46
N GLN A 202 12.42 -9.49 7.32
CA GLN A 202 11.84 -9.02 6.08
C GLN A 202 12.94 -8.64 5.07
N TYR A 203 12.81 -9.14 3.84
CA TYR A 203 13.62 -8.78 2.69
C TYR A 203 12.70 -8.32 1.55
N ASP A 204 12.53 -7.00 1.41
CA ASP A 204 11.75 -6.43 0.31
C ASP A 204 12.61 -6.33 -0.97
N ARG A 205 12.29 -7.17 -1.95
CA ARG A 205 12.96 -7.21 -3.27
C ARG A 205 12.70 -5.96 -4.11
N LEU A 206 11.70 -5.16 -3.77
CA LEU A 206 11.31 -3.95 -4.47
C LEU A 206 11.76 -2.68 -3.75
N THR A 207 12.56 -2.79 -2.69
CA THR A 207 13.09 -1.62 -1.96
C THR A 207 13.72 -0.66 -2.96
N LYS A 208 13.17 0.55 -3.03
CA LYS A 208 13.79 1.65 -3.77
C LYS A 208 14.99 2.08 -2.96
N ILE A 209 16.17 1.62 -3.36
CA ILE A 209 17.43 2.14 -2.86
C ILE A 209 17.55 3.56 -3.42
N ASP A 210 17.75 4.55 -2.54
CA ASP A 210 18.05 5.91 -2.98
C ASP A 210 19.39 5.88 -3.73
N GLN A 211 19.31 6.06 -5.04
CA GLN A 211 20.51 6.11 -5.87
C GLN A 211 21.02 7.53 -5.78
N ALA A 212 22.10 7.72 -5.03
CA ALA A 212 22.81 8.99 -4.99
C ALA A 212 23.07 9.50 -6.41
N ALA A 213 23.10 10.82 -6.57
CA ALA A 213 23.37 11.44 -7.86
C ALA A 213 24.62 10.82 -8.49
N VAL A 214 24.50 10.38 -9.74
CA VAL A 214 25.63 9.80 -10.49
C VAL A 214 26.67 10.90 -10.70
N VAL A 215 27.68 10.96 -9.83
CA VAL A 215 28.80 11.90 -9.95
C VAL A 215 29.63 11.50 -11.18
N GLU A 216 30.11 12.49 -11.95
CA GLU A 216 30.89 12.24 -13.16
C GLU A 216 32.17 11.47 -12.86
N HIS A 217 32.13 10.16 -13.08
CA HIS A 217 33.29 9.29 -13.07
C HIS A 217 33.51 8.73 -14.48
N LYS A 218 34.71 8.93 -15.04
CA LYS A 218 35.07 8.61 -16.44
C LYS A 218 34.65 7.20 -16.90
N ARG A 219 34.60 6.22 -16.00
CA ARG A 219 34.30 4.82 -16.33
C ARG A 219 32.97 4.29 -15.78
N LEU A 220 32.43 4.90 -14.72
CA LEU A 220 31.26 4.37 -14.01
C LEU A 220 29.98 5.16 -14.27
N GLY A 221 30.09 6.46 -14.60
CA GLY A 221 28.90 7.29 -14.81
C GLY A 221 27.99 6.76 -15.91
N HIS A 222 28.57 6.29 -17.02
CA HIS A 222 27.80 5.73 -18.14
C HIS A 222 27.07 4.42 -17.78
N VAL A 223 27.77 3.51 -17.08
CA VAL A 223 27.17 2.22 -16.66
C VAL A 223 26.04 2.44 -15.66
N LEU A 224 26.19 3.41 -14.76
CA LEU A 224 25.15 3.78 -13.80
C LEU A 224 23.94 4.41 -14.49
N GLN A 225 24.15 5.27 -15.50
CA GLN A 225 23.05 5.84 -16.32
C GLN A 225 22.26 4.76 -17.07
N VAL A 226 22.97 3.80 -17.70
CA VAL A 226 22.33 2.65 -18.36
C VAL A 226 21.52 1.83 -17.36
N SER A 227 22.09 1.56 -16.18
CA SER A 227 21.42 0.82 -15.10
C SER A 227 20.15 1.53 -14.64
N GLN A 228 20.21 2.85 -14.44
CA GLN A 228 19.07 3.68 -14.03
C GLN A 228 17.95 3.66 -15.09
N ALA A 229 18.29 3.78 -16.37
CA ALA A 229 17.33 3.74 -17.47
C ALA A 229 16.62 2.38 -17.57
N ILE A 230 17.37 1.27 -17.47
CA ILE A 230 16.80 -0.09 -17.43
C ILE A 230 15.90 -0.26 -16.20
N GLN A 231 16.30 0.28 -15.06
CA GLN A 231 15.52 0.18 -13.82
C GLN A 231 14.21 0.97 -13.89
N ALA A 232 14.17 2.08 -14.64
CA ALA A 232 12.94 2.83 -14.92
C ALA A 232 11.95 2.06 -15.82
N GLN A 233 12.47 1.24 -16.74
CA GLN A 233 11.68 0.35 -17.60
C GLN A 233 11.08 -0.86 -16.84
N ARG A 234 11.53 -1.15 -15.62
CA ARG A 234 11.04 -2.30 -14.83
C ARG A 234 9.66 -2.03 -14.23
N ASP A 235 8.77 -3.00 -14.41
CA ASP A 235 7.50 -3.04 -13.71
C ASP A 235 7.67 -3.60 -12.28
N ASN A 236 7.78 -2.67 -11.33
CA ASN A 236 7.93 -2.96 -9.91
C ASN A 236 6.59 -2.90 -9.14
N GLN A 237 5.44 -2.87 -9.83
CA GLN A 237 4.14 -2.89 -9.14
C GLN A 237 3.95 -4.21 -8.37
N ARG A 238 3.40 -4.14 -7.15
CA ARG A 238 3.11 -5.34 -6.36
C ARG A 238 1.97 -6.15 -6.98
N ILE A 239 2.06 -7.49 -6.91
CA ILE A 239 1.06 -8.38 -7.52
C ILE A 239 -0.26 -8.25 -6.76
N GLY A 240 -1.39 -8.17 -7.47
CA GLY A 240 -2.74 -7.99 -6.91
C GLY A 240 -3.32 -9.16 -6.09
N LYS A 241 -2.50 -10.06 -5.54
CA LYS A 241 -2.96 -11.19 -4.71
C LYS A 241 -3.11 -10.84 -3.23
N ALA A 242 -2.29 -9.92 -2.74
CA ALA A 242 -2.42 -9.37 -1.38
C ALA A 242 -3.65 -8.45 -1.28
N PRO A 243 -4.17 -8.15 -0.07
CA PRO A 243 -5.25 -7.19 0.10
C PRO A 243 -4.83 -5.79 -0.35
N SER A 244 -5.83 -4.94 -0.63
CA SER A 244 -5.59 -3.51 -0.86
C SER A 244 -5.19 -2.82 0.45
N ARG A 245 -4.20 -1.92 0.39
CA ARG A 245 -3.73 -1.09 1.52
C ARG A 245 -4.12 0.38 1.36
N THR A 246 -5.10 0.62 0.51
CA THR A 246 -5.58 1.95 0.14
C THR A 246 -6.20 2.70 1.32
N HIS A 247 -6.72 1.99 2.32
CA HIS A 247 -7.17 2.60 3.57
C HIS A 247 -6.03 3.29 4.35
N LEU A 248 -4.78 2.83 4.17
CA LEU A 248 -3.56 3.48 4.70
C LEU A 248 -2.99 4.55 3.76
N GLY A 249 -3.71 4.94 2.72
CA GLY A 249 -3.23 5.90 1.72
C GLY A 249 -2.26 5.32 0.68
N ALA A 250 -2.09 3.99 0.63
CA ALA A 250 -1.37 3.37 -0.48
C ALA A 250 -2.13 3.58 -1.80
N PRO A 251 -1.43 3.70 -2.95
CA PRO A 251 -2.10 3.86 -4.23
C PRO A 251 -2.96 2.64 -4.56
N THR A 252 -4.05 2.88 -5.30
CA THR A 252 -4.90 1.82 -5.83
C THR A 252 -4.09 0.86 -6.72
N LYS A 253 -4.37 -0.43 -6.58
CA LYS A 253 -3.71 -1.44 -7.41
C LYS A 253 -4.19 -1.31 -8.86
N VAL A 254 -3.29 -0.94 -9.76
CA VAL A 254 -3.55 -1.02 -11.19
C VAL A 254 -3.46 -2.49 -11.59
N GLN A 255 -4.55 -3.06 -12.10
CA GLN A 255 -4.57 -4.47 -12.51
C GLN A 255 -3.82 -4.71 -13.83
N SER A 256 -3.57 -3.64 -14.60
CA SER A 256 -2.82 -3.68 -15.85
C SER A 256 -1.36 -3.28 -15.67
N ARG A 257 -0.51 -3.83 -16.54
CA ARG A 257 0.90 -3.41 -16.64
C ARG A 257 0.96 -1.90 -16.88
N SER A 258 1.92 -1.25 -16.22
CA SER A 258 2.29 0.12 -16.58
C SER A 258 2.69 0.17 -18.06
N ALA A 259 2.10 1.08 -18.83
CA ALA A 259 2.40 1.22 -20.26
C ALA A 259 3.93 1.37 -20.48
N GLY A 260 4.48 0.56 -21.39
CA GLY A 260 5.91 0.58 -21.73
C GLY A 260 6.86 -0.10 -20.73
N LYS A 261 6.37 -0.68 -19.61
CA LYS A 261 7.23 -1.36 -18.64
C LYS A 261 7.25 -2.88 -18.81
N LYS A 262 8.41 -3.50 -18.57
CA LYS A 262 8.64 -4.95 -18.67
C LYS A 262 8.84 -5.58 -17.29
N LYS A 263 8.46 -6.85 -17.11
CA LYS A 263 8.83 -7.58 -15.88
C LYS A 263 10.34 -7.80 -15.86
N GLN A 264 10.93 -7.91 -14.67
CA GLN A 264 12.37 -8.16 -14.53
C GLN A 264 12.87 -9.36 -15.34
N ARG A 265 12.09 -10.44 -15.40
CA ARG A 265 12.40 -11.66 -16.16
C ARG A 265 12.19 -11.54 -17.68
N GLU A 266 11.60 -10.45 -18.14
CA GLU A 266 11.30 -10.17 -19.56
C GLU A 266 12.30 -9.16 -20.15
N LEU A 267 13.18 -8.58 -19.34
CA LEU A 267 14.28 -7.75 -19.80
C LEU A 267 15.37 -8.64 -20.41
N THR A 268 15.66 -8.39 -21.67
CA THR A 268 16.64 -9.15 -22.47
C THR A 268 17.93 -8.35 -22.69
N GLN A 269 18.98 -9.01 -23.18
CA GLN A 269 20.22 -8.33 -23.56
C GLN A 269 19.99 -7.24 -24.62
N ALA A 270 19.10 -7.50 -25.59
CA ALA A 270 18.74 -6.52 -26.62
C ALA A 270 18.15 -5.24 -26.02
N ASP A 271 17.41 -5.32 -24.90
CA ASP A 271 16.88 -4.14 -24.21
C ASP A 271 18.01 -3.28 -23.60
N VAL A 272 19.05 -3.93 -23.08
CA VAL A 272 20.24 -3.26 -22.56
C VAL A 272 20.98 -2.54 -23.68
N GLU A 273 21.23 -3.25 -24.79
CA GLU A 273 21.92 -2.71 -25.96
C GLU A 273 21.16 -1.52 -26.57
N GLN A 274 19.83 -1.63 -26.71
CA GLN A 274 19.00 -0.52 -27.18
C GLN A 274 19.09 0.68 -26.25
N THR A 275 19.04 0.46 -24.93
CA THR A 275 19.17 1.54 -23.94
C THR A 275 20.53 2.23 -24.02
N ILE A 276 21.61 1.50 -24.29
CA ILE A 276 22.96 2.06 -24.51
C ILE A 276 22.97 2.96 -25.76
N VAL A 277 22.38 2.48 -26.86
CA VAL A 277 22.29 3.25 -28.12
C VAL A 277 21.49 4.54 -27.93
N ASP A 278 20.35 4.47 -27.24
CA ASP A 278 19.49 5.62 -27.00
C ASP A 278 20.18 6.68 -26.13
N LEU A 279 20.88 6.27 -25.07
CA LEU A 279 21.68 7.16 -24.23
C LEU A 279 22.86 7.79 -24.99
N ALA A 280 23.52 7.03 -25.86
CA ALA A 280 24.61 7.54 -26.70
C ALA A 280 24.09 8.61 -27.68
N ARG A 281 22.92 8.40 -28.30
CA ARG A 281 22.27 9.37 -29.19
C ARG A 281 21.87 10.64 -28.44
N GLN A 282 21.25 10.52 -27.27
CA GLN A 282 20.90 11.68 -26.44
C GLN A 282 22.12 12.52 -26.07
N ARG A 283 23.26 11.88 -25.77
CA ARG A 283 24.51 12.56 -25.43
C ARG A 283 25.14 13.27 -26.64
N GLN A 284 25.02 12.71 -27.84
CA GLN A 284 25.48 13.37 -29.07
C GLN A 284 24.60 14.56 -29.45
N ALA A 285 23.32 14.54 -29.09
CA ALA A 285 22.39 15.65 -29.30
C ALA A 285 22.52 16.78 -28.26
N GLN A 286 23.13 16.52 -27.10
CA GLN A 286 23.42 17.56 -26.11
C GLN A 286 24.66 18.36 -26.50
N PRO A 287 24.61 19.72 -26.48
CA PRO A 287 25.79 20.53 -26.76
C PRO A 287 26.84 20.30 -25.66
N GLN A 288 27.99 19.73 -26.04
CA GLN A 288 29.11 19.57 -25.12
C GLN A 288 29.61 20.94 -24.69
N SER A 289 29.70 21.18 -23.37
CA SER A 289 30.41 22.36 -22.86
C SER A 289 31.85 22.30 -23.36
N ARG A 290 32.22 23.28 -24.19
CA ARG A 290 33.58 23.40 -24.74
C ARG A 290 34.55 23.48 -23.56
N LYS A 291 35.39 22.46 -23.40
CA LYS A 291 36.59 22.57 -22.55
C LYS A 291 37.36 23.82 -22.98
N PRO A 292 37.82 24.68 -22.07
CA PRO A 292 38.58 25.86 -22.45
C PRO A 292 39.82 25.39 -23.22
N GLY A 293 39.92 25.81 -24.49
CA GLY A 293 41.04 25.47 -25.34
C GLY A 293 42.34 25.97 -24.71
N ARG A 294 43.38 25.12 -24.75
CA ARG A 294 44.73 25.44 -24.32
C ARG A 294 45.20 26.68 -25.10
N ARG A 295 45.28 27.85 -24.44
CA ARG A 295 45.83 29.06 -25.05
C ARG A 295 47.30 28.81 -25.40
N SER A 296 47.62 28.83 -26.69
CA SER A 296 49.00 28.97 -27.14
C SER A 296 49.46 30.39 -26.82
N ALA A 297 50.57 30.50 -26.08
CA ALA A 297 51.23 31.77 -25.82
C ALA A 297 51.84 32.27 -27.14
N ARG A 298 51.39 33.45 -27.61
CA ARG A 298 52.04 34.16 -28.69
C ARG A 298 53.04 35.12 -28.04
N ASP A 299 54.31 34.87 -28.30
CA ASP A 299 55.42 35.73 -27.91
C ASP A 299 55.32 37.05 -28.68
N GLY A 300 55.49 38.16 -27.96
CA GLY A 300 55.29 39.52 -28.46
C GLY A 300 56.14 40.46 -27.64
N GLY A 301 57.43 40.49 -27.96
CA GLY A 301 58.42 41.31 -27.28
C GLY A 301 58.40 42.79 -27.67
N THR A 302 58.91 43.60 -26.73
CA THR A 302 59.51 44.95 -26.83
C THR A 302 58.54 46.13 -27.04
N GLY A 303 58.59 47.23 -26.27
CA GLY A 303 59.45 47.58 -25.15
C GLY A 303 59.21 48.99 -24.58
N VAL A 304 59.90 49.25 -23.47
CA VAL A 304 60.43 50.53 -22.97
C VAL A 304 59.52 51.50 -22.17
N SER A 305 59.97 51.71 -20.92
CA SER A 305 59.89 52.88 -20.04
C SER A 305 58.56 53.28 -19.38
N ALA A 306 58.47 53.05 -18.06
CA ALA A 306 58.83 54.06 -17.06
C ALA A 306 58.61 53.51 -15.64
N LEU A 307 59.67 53.47 -14.82
CA LEU A 307 59.58 53.52 -13.35
C LEU A 307 59.54 55.00 -12.94
N PRO A 308 58.88 55.39 -11.83
CA PRO A 308 59.51 55.31 -10.50
C PRO A 308 58.54 54.88 -9.37
N VAL A 309 58.96 54.01 -8.44
CA VAL A 309 59.49 54.28 -7.07
C VAL A 309 58.43 54.13 -5.96
N GLN A 310 58.60 53.04 -5.20
CA GLN A 310 58.50 52.81 -3.75
C GLN A 310 57.39 53.48 -2.90
N THR A 311 56.67 52.68 -2.11
CA THR A 311 56.97 52.42 -0.68
C THR A 311 56.16 51.20 -0.17
N PRO A 312 56.67 50.45 0.83
CA PRO A 312 55.98 49.30 1.43
C PRO A 312 55.26 49.71 2.72
N SER A 313 54.08 49.14 2.98
CA SER A 313 53.54 49.07 4.35
C SER A 313 53.18 47.63 4.67
N VAL A 314 54.02 47.04 5.51
CA VAL A 314 53.74 45.89 6.34
C VAL A 314 52.71 46.33 7.38
N ASP A 315 51.68 45.53 7.63
CA ASP A 315 51.14 45.42 8.99
C ASP A 315 50.61 44.00 9.21
N THR A 316 51.13 43.43 10.29
CA THR A 316 50.82 42.12 10.84
C THR A 316 49.89 42.34 12.03
N ALA A 317 48.80 41.57 12.09
CA ALA A 317 48.28 40.98 13.32
C ALA A 317 47.47 39.74 12.96
#